data_AF-A0A849DP23-F1
#
_entry.id   AF-A0A849DP23-F1
#
_cell.length_a   1.000
_cell.length_b   1.000
_cell.length_c   1.000
_cell.angle_alpha   90.00
_cell.angle_beta   90.00
_cell.angle_gamma   90.00
#
_symmetry.space_group_name_H-M   'P 1'
#
loop_
_entity.id
_entity.type
_entity.pdbx_description
1 polymer ?
#
loop_
_entity_poly.entity_id
_entity_poly.type
_entity_poly.pdbx_seq_one_letter_code
_entity_poly.pdbx_strand_id
1 'polypeptide(L)'
;MDKYGRRAQRHWQQHLPSQHAKIQDPETFFTQMGDTISDQIEDLADQIAGTDRPGETYLDKLGRLNLARLEAETEVLRETLPQPEATGMKHPPAR
;
A
#
# COMPACT_ATOMS: atom_id res chain seq x y z
N MET A 1 -15.01 -1.50 -4.01
CA MET A 1 -13.69 -0.88 -3.76
C MET A 1 -13.54 -0.39 -2.32
N ASP A 2 -12.48 -0.84 -1.65
CA ASP A 2 -12.11 -0.50 -0.28
C ASP A 2 -11.28 0.81 -0.18
N LYS A 3 -10.64 1.08 0.96
CA LYS A 3 -9.82 2.29 1.14
C LYS A 3 -8.50 2.21 0.34
N TYR A 4 -7.91 1.03 0.19
CA TYR A 4 -6.64 0.84 -0.51
C TYR A 4 -6.82 0.95 -2.03
N GLY A 5 -7.89 0.39 -2.58
CA GLY A 5 -8.25 0.54 -3.99
C GLY A 5 -8.49 2.00 -4.37
N ARG A 6 -9.22 2.76 -3.54
CA ARG A 6 -9.38 4.21 -3.73
C ARG A 6 -8.06 4.97 -3.67
N ARG A 7 -7.14 4.56 -2.80
CA ARG A 7 -5.81 5.18 -2.66
C ARG A 7 -4.95 4.89 -3.89
N ALA A 8 -4.93 3.63 -4.35
CA ALA A 8 -4.22 3.21 -5.55
C ALA A 8 -4.76 3.91 -6.80
N GLN A 9 -6.08 4.01 -6.95
CA GLN A 9 -6.69 4.73 -8.07
C GLN A 9 -6.27 6.20 -8.10
N ARG A 10 -6.32 6.90 -6.96
CA ARG A 10 -5.86 8.30 -6.88
C ARG A 10 -4.38 8.43 -7.22
N HIS A 11 -3.55 7.53 -6.72
CA HIS A 11 -2.12 7.51 -7.02
C HIS A 11 -1.87 7.37 -8.53
N TRP A 12 -2.57 6.44 -9.19
CA TRP A 12 -2.46 6.24 -10.64
C TRP A 12 -2.97 7.45 -11.43
N GLN A 13 -4.08 8.05 -11.03
CA GLN A 13 -4.60 9.25 -11.69
C GLN A 13 -3.63 10.44 -11.60
N GLN A 14 -2.92 10.55 -10.47
CA GLN A 14 -1.98 11.65 -10.22
C GLN A 14 -0.61 11.42 -10.87
N HIS A 15 -0.12 10.19 -10.85
CA HIS A 15 1.27 9.89 -11.18
C HIS A 15 1.46 9.05 -12.44
N LEU A 16 0.41 8.36 -12.91
CA LEU A 16 0.42 7.45 -14.05
C LEU A 16 -0.80 7.67 -14.97
N PRO A 17 -1.10 8.91 -15.38
CA PRO A 17 -2.32 9.21 -16.14
C PRO A 17 -2.36 8.44 -17.46
N SER A 18 -1.21 8.21 -18.10
CA SER A 18 -1.11 7.48 -19.36
C SER A 18 -1.41 5.99 -19.19
N GLN A 19 -1.00 5.40 -18.06
CA GLN A 19 -1.32 4.01 -17.74
C GLN A 19 -2.77 3.86 -17.27
N HIS A 20 -3.25 4.78 -16.42
CA HIS A 20 -4.63 4.80 -15.96
C HIS A 20 -5.62 4.88 -17.13
N ALA A 21 -5.35 5.70 -18.14
CA ALA A 21 -6.20 5.84 -19.33
C ALA A 21 -6.33 4.55 -20.18
N LYS A 22 -5.42 3.58 -20.00
CA LYS A 22 -5.46 2.29 -20.72
C LYS A 22 -6.28 1.23 -19.98
N ILE A 23 -6.65 1.48 -18.72
CA ILE A 23 -7.46 0.55 -17.94
C ILE A 23 -8.90 0.61 -18.45
N GLN A 24 -9.38 -0.53 -18.95
CA GLN A 24 -10.69 -0.61 -19.59
C GLN A 24 -11.86 -0.63 -18.59
N ASP A 25 -11.66 -1.27 -17.44
CA ASP A 25 -12.58 -1.24 -16.28
C ASP A 25 -11.80 -0.84 -15.02
N PRO A 26 -11.66 0.48 -14.76
CA PRO A 26 -10.95 0.97 -13.59
C PRO A 26 -11.57 0.53 -12.27
N GLU A 27 -12.89 0.39 -12.20
CA GLU A 27 -13.57 0.05 -10.95
C GLU A 27 -13.25 -1.36 -10.51
N THR A 28 -13.35 -2.34 -11.43
CA THR A 28 -12.99 -3.72 -11.14
C THR A 28 -11.50 -3.85 -10.85
N PHE A 29 -10.64 -3.21 -11.66
CA PHE A 29 -9.19 -3.26 -11.50
C PHE A 29 -8.73 -2.75 -10.12
N PHE A 30 -9.19 -1.56 -9.71
CA PHE A 30 -8.79 -0.98 -8.43
C PHE A 30 -9.51 -1.60 -7.24
N THR A 31 -10.69 -2.21 -7.42
CA THR A 31 -11.28 -3.06 -6.38
C THR A 31 -10.40 -4.27 -6.09
N GLN A 32 -10.02 -5.03 -7.12
CA GLN A 32 -9.16 -6.22 -6.95
C GLN A 32 -7.77 -5.87 -6.40
N MET A 33 -7.19 -4.76 -6.86
CA MET A 33 -5.92 -4.26 -6.33
C MET A 33 -6.05 -3.86 -4.86
N GLY A 34 -7.15 -3.21 -4.48
CA GLY A 34 -7.43 -2.84 -3.10
C GLY A 34 -7.56 -4.04 -2.17
N ASP A 35 -8.32 -5.06 -2.59
CA ASP A 35 -8.50 -6.30 -1.84
C ASP A 35 -7.14 -7.02 -1.67
N THR A 36 -6.36 -7.12 -2.75
CA THR A 36 -5.02 -7.71 -2.72
C THR A 36 -4.06 -6.98 -1.77
N ILE A 37 -4.09 -5.64 -1.76
CA ILE A 37 -3.28 -4.83 -0.82
C ILE A 37 -3.75 -5.06 0.62
N SER A 38 -5.06 -5.12 0.85
CA SER A 38 -5.61 -5.35 2.19
C SER A 38 -5.16 -6.69 2.75
N ASP A 39 -5.26 -7.76 1.95
CA ASP A 39 -4.86 -9.12 2.34
C ASP A 39 -3.36 -9.17 2.68
N GLN A 40 -2.50 -8.58 1.83
CA GLN A 40 -1.06 -8.52 2.09
C GLN A 40 -0.71 -7.74 3.36
N ILE A 41 -1.43 -6.66 3.66
CA ILE A 41 -1.21 -5.88 4.89
C ILE A 41 -1.58 -6.72 6.11
N GLU A 42 -2.66 -7.49 6.06
CA GLU A 42 -3.09 -8.34 7.17
C GLU A 42 -2.10 -9.48 7.39
N ASP A 43 -1.70 -10.18 6.33
CA ASP A 43 -0.70 -11.25 6.39
C ASP A 43 0.64 -10.74 6.95
N LEU A 44 1.13 -9.59 6.47
CA LEU A 44 2.39 -9.02 6.94
C LEU A 44 2.27 -8.46 8.37
N ALA A 45 1.14 -7.85 8.73
CA ALA A 45 0.90 -7.35 10.08
C ALA A 45 0.94 -8.49 11.09
N ASP A 46 0.33 -9.64 10.77
CA ASP A 46 0.37 -10.84 11.63
C ASP A 46 1.79 -11.38 11.78
N GLN A 47 2.57 -11.38 10.70
CA GLN A 47 3.99 -11.75 10.73
C GLN A 47 4.83 -10.81 11.61
N ILE A 48 4.65 -9.49 11.47
CA ILE A 48 5.37 -8.48 12.26
C ILE A 48 4.96 -8.54 13.73
N ALA A 49 3.65 -8.68 14.00
CA ALA A 49 3.13 -8.75 15.35
C ALA A 49 3.64 -9.98 16.10
N GLY A 50 3.66 -11.12 15.41
CA GLY A 50 3.97 -12.42 16.00
C GLY A 50 2.94 -12.86 17.03
N THR A 51 3.23 -13.96 17.72
CA THR A 51 2.35 -14.56 18.72
C THR A 51 2.21 -13.70 19.98
N ASP A 52 1.14 -13.94 20.73
CA ASP A 52 0.93 -13.32 22.04
C ASP A 52 2.07 -13.58 23.02
N ARG A 53 2.37 -12.58 23.84
CA ARG A 53 3.49 -12.63 24.79
C ARG A 53 2.99 -12.95 26.20
N PRO A 54 3.68 -13.82 26.97
CA PRO A 54 3.31 -14.07 28.36
C PRO A 54 3.32 -12.78 29.20
N GLY A 55 2.23 -12.54 29.93
CA GLY A 55 2.09 -11.33 30.77
C GLY A 55 1.74 -10.05 30.01
N GLU A 56 1.50 -10.12 28.70
CA GLU A 56 1.04 -8.98 27.90
C GLU A 56 -0.37 -8.54 28.32
N THR A 57 -0.53 -7.26 28.67
CA THR A 57 -1.86 -6.72 28.95
C THR A 57 -2.62 -6.47 27.65
N TYR A 58 -3.93 -6.28 27.75
CA TYR A 58 -4.76 -5.94 26.59
C TYR A 58 -4.26 -4.69 25.83
N LEU A 59 -3.84 -3.65 26.56
CA LEU A 59 -3.36 -2.40 25.95
C LEU A 59 -2.00 -2.59 25.28
N ASP A 60 -1.11 -3.40 25.87
CA ASP A 60 0.18 -3.74 25.27
C ASP A 60 -0.01 -4.50 23.95
N LYS A 61 -0.91 -5.49 23.96
CA LYS A 61 -1.27 -6.24 22.76
C LYS A 61 -1.87 -5.34 21.68
N LEU A 62 -2.82 -4.49 22.03
CA LEU A 62 -3.44 -3.56 21.10
C LEU A 62 -2.42 -2.59 20.50
N GLY A 63 -1.50 -2.07 21.31
CA GLY A 63 -0.40 -1.22 20.86
C GLY A 63 0.51 -1.92 19.86
N ARG A 64 0.93 -3.17 20.16
CA ARG A 64 1.75 -4.00 19.28
C ARG A 64 1.06 -4.28 17.94
N LEU A 65 -0.20 -4.71 17.97
CA LEU A 65 -0.97 -5.02 16.76
C LEU A 65 -1.17 -3.78 15.87
N ASN A 66 -1.45 -2.63 16.48
CA ASN A 66 -1.59 -1.38 15.72
C ASN A 66 -0.27 -0.96 15.07
N LEU A 67 0.86 -1.06 15.78
CA LEU A 67 2.18 -0.73 15.23
C LEU A 67 2.52 -1.67 14.06
N ALA A 68 2.30 -2.98 14.23
CA ALA A 68 2.53 -3.97 13.19
C ALA A 68 1.70 -3.68 11.93
N ARG A 69 0.43 -3.29 12.09
CA ARG A 69 -0.43 -2.90 10.95
C ARG A 69 0.06 -1.64 10.24
N LEU A 70 0.53 -0.63 10.98
CA LEU A 70 1.06 0.59 10.38
C LEU A 70 2.36 0.34 9.59
N GLU A 71 3.23 -0.51 10.12
CA GLU A 71 4.46 -0.92 9.46
C GLU A 71 4.16 -1.73 8.19
N ALA A 72 3.28 -2.73 8.29
CA ALA A 72 2.82 -3.52 7.15
C ALA A 72 2.17 -2.65 6.06
N GLU A 73 1.30 -1.71 6.43
CA GLU A 73 0.68 -0.77 5.47
C GLU A 73 1.73 0.07 4.75
N THR A 74 2.78 0.51 5.45
CA THR A 74 3.87 1.29 4.84
C THR A 74 4.69 0.45 3.86
N GLU A 75 4.97 -0.79 4.22
CA GLU A 75 5.73 -1.73 3.39
C GLU A 75 4.99 -2.10 2.12
N VAL A 76 3.78 -2.67 2.25
CA VAL A 76 2.99 -3.18 1.13
C VAL A 76 2.67 -2.08 0.13
N LEU A 77 2.31 -0.88 0.62
CA LEU A 77 2.02 0.23 -0.28
C LEU A 77 3.26 0.71 -1.04
N ARG A 78 4.44 0.68 -0.42
CA ARG A 78 5.70 1.07 -1.08
C ARG A 78 6.09 0.07 -2.16
N GLU A 79 5.87 -1.21 -1.94
CA GLU A 79 6.18 -2.27 -2.89
C GLU A 79 5.16 -2.38 -4.02
N THR A 80 3.87 -2.23 -3.70
CA THR A 80 2.78 -2.44 -4.65
C THR A 80 2.48 -1.20 -5.50
N LEU A 81 2.60 0.01 -4.93
CA LEU A 81 2.30 1.22 -5.68
C LEU A 81 3.44 1.53 -6.66
N PRO A 82 3.12 1.67 -7.95
CA PRO A 82 4.12 2.01 -8.96
C PRO A 82 4.74 3.38 -8.72
N GLN A 83 6.01 3.51 -9.09
CA GLN A 83 6.70 4.80 -9.09
C GLN A 83 6.05 5.76 -10.10
N PRO A 84 6.10 7.08 -9.86
CA PRO A 84 5.56 8.05 -10.81
C PRO A 84 6.15 7.88 -12.21
N GLU A 85 5.36 8.18 -13.26
CA GLU A 85 5.92 8.32 -14.60
C GLU A 85 7.06 9.32 -14.52
N ALA A 86 8.22 8.97 -15.10
CA ALA A 86 9.36 9.86 -15.16
C ALA A 86 8.93 11.12 -15.91
N THR A 87 8.50 12.14 -15.16
CA THR A 87 8.15 13.45 -15.69
C THR A 87 9.47 14.08 -16.08
N GLY A 88 9.94 13.78 -17.28
CA GLY A 88 11.13 14.32 -17.95
C GLY A 88 12.06 15.18 -17.11
N MET A 89 12.60 14.65 -16.00
CA MET A 89 13.70 15.28 -15.30
C MET A 89 14.89 15.03 -16.21
N LYS A 90 15.08 15.98 -17.13
CA LYS A 90 16.36 16.18 -17.80
C LYS A 90 17.40 16.23 -16.68
N HIS A 91 18.16 15.15 -16.52
CA HIS A 91 19.43 15.21 -15.81
C HIS A 91 20.18 16.43 -16.36
N PRO A 92 20.51 17.46 -15.56
CA PRO A 92 21.52 18.40 -16.01
C PRO A 92 22.81 17.60 -16.17
N PRO A 93 23.54 17.73 -17.31
CA PRO A 93 24.84 17.09 -17.43
C PRO A 93 25.73 17.61 -16.31
N ALA A 94 26.42 16.68 -15.63
CA ALA A 94 27.48 17.01 -14.69
C ALA A 94 28.45 17.96 -15.38
N ARG A 95 28.67 19.13 -14.77
CA ARG A 95 29.59 20.15 -15.25
C ARG A 95 31.00 19.86 -14.75
#